data_AF-A0A7J4S8R6-F1
#
_entry.id   AF-A0A7J4S8R6-F1
#
_cell.length_a   1.000
_cell.length_b   1.000
_cell.length_c   1.000
_cell.angle_alpha   90.00
_cell.angle_beta   90.00
_cell.angle_gamma   90.00
#
_symmetry.space_group_name_H-M   'P 1'
#
loop_
_entity.id
_entity.type
_entity.pdbx_description
1 polymer ?
#
loop_
_entity_poly.entity_id
_entity_poly.type
_entity_poly.pdbx_seq_one_letter_code
_entity_poly.pdbx_strand_id
1 'polypeptide(L)' 'MPEVVIRAYRISGYVLGPCTKCRKESRGLVMFEDYALGWECLECGEVGRADRVEWIEGADPNAQELSGLGDAGGPS' A
#
# COMPACT_ATOMS: atom_id res chain seq x y z
N MET A 1 -18.73 -12.62 -9.86
CA MET A 1 -18.22 -11.92 -8.67
C MET A 1 -18.07 -10.45 -9.03
N PRO A 2 -18.38 -9.50 -8.15
CA PRO A 2 -18.10 -8.09 -8.42
C PRO A 2 -16.59 -7.87 -8.55
N GLU A 3 -16.20 -6.95 -9.45
CA GLU A 3 -14.80 -6.53 -9.68
C GLU A 3 -14.20 -5.99 -8.37
N VAL A 4 -13.01 -6.48 -8.00
CA VAL A 4 -12.22 -5.98 -6.87
C VAL A 4 -11.27 -4.90 -7.36
N VAL A 5 -11.67 -3.64 -7.14
CA VAL A 5 -10.86 -2.46 -7.47
C VAL A 5 -10.19 -1.92 -6.21
N ILE A 6 -8.87 -1.73 -6.24
CA ILE A 6 -8.13 -1.06 -5.17
C ILE A 6 -7.60 0.30 -5.64
N ARG A 7 -7.45 1.24 -4.71
CA ARG A 7 -6.86 2.55 -4.96
C ARG A 7 -5.50 2.65 -4.28
N ALA A 8 -4.46 2.98 -5.03
CA ALA A 8 -3.09 3.02 -4.52
C ALA A 8 -2.40 4.34 -4.88
N TYR A 9 -1.65 4.92 -3.95
CA TYR A 9 -0.78 6.05 -4.26
C TYR A 9 0.37 5.59 -5.15
N ARG A 10 0.54 6.25 -6.29
CA ARG A 10 1.53 5.85 -7.30
C ARG A 10 2.97 5.90 -6.77
N ILE A 11 3.25 6.86 -5.89
CA ILE A 11 4.61 7.12 -5.39
C ILE A 11 4.99 6.14 -4.27
N SER A 12 4.10 5.93 -3.29
CA SER A 12 4.40 5.11 -2.11
C SER A 12 3.96 3.65 -2.24
N GLY A 13 3.05 3.33 -3.16
CA GLY A 13 2.38 2.04 -3.21
C GLY A 13 1.40 1.81 -2.05
N TYR A 14 1.08 2.84 -1.26
CA TYR A 14 0.11 2.73 -0.17
C TYR A 14 -1.30 2.52 -0.72
N VAL A 15 -1.99 1.49 -0.24
CA VAL A 15 -3.32 1.10 -0.71
C VAL A 15 -4.39 1.58 0.28
N LEU A 16 -5.33 2.38 -0.20
CA LEU A 16 -6.42 2.92 0.63
C LEU A 16 -7.42 1.87 1.06
N GLY A 17 -7.93 1.99 2.29
CA GLY A 17 -9.05 1.24 2.87
C GLY A 17 -8.60 0.13 3.85
N PRO A 18 -9.55 -0.47 4.59
CA PRO A 18 -9.22 -1.38 5.67
C PRO A 18 -8.91 -2.81 5.19
N CYS A 19 -8.03 -3.49 5.90
CA CYS A 19 -7.87 -4.94 5.79
C CYS A 19 -9.20 -5.65 6.06
N THR A 20 -9.55 -6.64 5.23
CA THR A 20 -10.78 -7.44 5.38
C THR A 20 -10.77 -8.30 6.64
N LYS A 21 -9.60 -8.62 7.18
CA LYS A 21 -9.42 -9.47 8.37
C LYS A 21 -9.30 -8.68 9.67
N CYS A 22 -8.30 -7.79 9.79
CA CYS A 22 -8.03 -7.06 11.03
C CYS A 22 -8.61 -5.64 11.08
N ARG A 23 -9.25 -5.18 9.99
CA ARG A 23 -9.94 -3.88 9.86
C ARG A 23 -9.06 -2.62 9.98
N LYS A 24 -7.74 -2.77 10.16
CA LYS A 24 -6.79 -1.65 10.17
C LYS A 24 -6.56 -1.09 8.76
N GLU A 25 -6.37 0.21 8.67
CA GLU A 25 -6.06 0.94 7.44
C GLU A 25 -4.54 1.03 7.25
N SER A 26 -3.92 -0.10 6.96
CA SER A 26 -2.49 -0.17 6.68
C SER A 26 -2.24 -1.30 5.69
N ARG A 27 -2.15 -0.92 4.40
CA ARG A 27 -2.00 -1.85 3.28
C ARG A 27 -0.98 -1.34 2.28
N GLY A 28 -0.15 -2.26 1.79
CA GLY A 28 0.80 -2.03 0.69
C GLY A 28 0.35 -2.70 -0.60
N LEU A 29 0.71 -2.11 -1.73
CA LEU A 29 0.55 -2.71 -3.05
C LEU A 29 1.55 -3.85 -3.19
N VAL A 30 1.07 -5.01 -3.65
CA VAL A 30 1.92 -6.17 -3.93
C VAL A 30 1.71 -6.67 -5.35
N MET A 31 2.76 -7.26 -5.91
CA MET A 31 2.73 -7.96 -7.18
C MET A 31 3.01 -9.45 -6.92
N PHE A 32 2.14 -10.31 -7.43
CA PHE A 32 2.29 -11.76 -7.33
C PHE A 32 3.20 -12.29 -8.45
N GLU A 33 3.59 -13.56 -8.37
CA GLU A 33 4.47 -14.22 -9.34
C GLU A 33 3.90 -14.24 -10.77
N ASP A 34 2.57 -14.26 -10.90
CA ASP A 34 1.86 -14.21 -12.18
C ASP A 34 1.63 -12.78 -12.69
N TYR A 35 2.34 -11.80 -12.12
CA TYR A 35 2.20 -10.37 -12.40
C TYR A 35 0.82 -9.78 -12.04
N ALA A 36 -0.03 -10.53 -11.35
CA ALA A 36 -1.26 -9.97 -10.80
C ALA A 36 -0.92 -8.94 -9.71
N LEU A 37 -1.75 -7.91 -9.60
CA LEU A 37 -1.64 -6.92 -8.53
C LEU A 37 -2.64 -7.23 -7.41
N GLY A 38 -2.32 -6.76 -6.22
CA GLY A 38 -3.18 -6.87 -5.07
C GLY A 38 -2.69 -6.03 -3.92
N TRP A 39 -3.15 -6.37 -2.72
CA TRP A 39 -2.76 -5.69 -1.50
C TRP A 39 -2.30 -6.69 -0.46
N GLU A 40 -1.38 -6.25 0.39
CA GLU A 40 -0.99 -6.92 1.63
C GLU A 40 -1.31 -6.00 2.80
N CYS A 41 -1.90 -6.54 3.86
CA CYS A 41 -2.06 -5.81 5.12
C CYS A 41 -0.74 -5.84 5.90
N LEU A 42 -0.18 -4.65 6.14
CA LEU A 42 1.11 -4.49 6.81
C LEU A 42 1.05 -4.79 8.32
N GLU A 43 -0.14 -5.07 8.85
CA GLU A 43 -0.38 -5.31 10.27
C GLU A 43 -0.56 -6.80 10.60
N CYS A 44 -1.12 -7.58 9.68
CA CYS A 44 -1.46 -9.00 9.93
C CYS A 44 -1.08 -9.95 8.79
N GLY A 45 -0.48 -9.43 7.70
CA GLY A 45 -0.01 -10.21 6.55
C GLY A 45 -1.11 -10.76 5.65
N GLU A 46 -2.37 -10.36 5.86
CA GLU A 46 -3.46 -10.78 4.97
C GLU A 46 -3.25 -10.22 3.57
N VAL A 47 -3.42 -11.06 2.55
CA VAL A 47 -3.25 -10.69 1.15
C VAL A 47 -4.56 -10.83 0.38
N GLY A 48 -4.80 -9.92 -0.55
CA GLY A 48 -5.95 -9.99 -1.46
C GLY A 48 -5.56 -9.61 -2.87
N ARG A 49 -6.08 -10.35 -3.86
CA ARG A 49 -5.91 -10.02 -5.28
C ARG A 49 -6.87 -8.89 -5.68
N ALA A 50 -6.44 -8.05 -6.61
CA ALA A 50 -7.25 -7.01 -7.23
C ALA A 50 -7.39 -7.29 -8.72
N ASP A 51 -8.58 -7.04 -9.26
CA ASP A 51 -8.83 -7.09 -10.70
C ASP A 51 -8.30 -5.82 -11.39
N ARG A 52 -8.32 -4.69 -10.67
CA ARG A 52 -7.86 -3.39 -11.18
C ARG A 52 -7.29 -2.51 -10.07
N VAL A 53 -6.26 -1.73 -10.43
CA VAL A 53 -5.68 -0.69 -9.57
C VAL A 53 -6.01 0.68 -10.15
N GLU A 54 -6.61 1.52 -9.34
CA GLU A 54 -6.80 2.95 -9.62
C GLU A 54 -5.69 3.75 -8.94
N TRP A 55 -4.90 4.44 -9.75
CA TRP A 55 -3.74 5.19 -9.28
C TRP A 55 -4.13 6.56 -8.75
N ILE A 56 -3.66 6.87 -7.55
CA ILE A 56 -3.75 8.20 -6.96
C ILE A 56 -2.41 8.89 -7.22
N GLU A 57 -2.46 10.03 -7.90
CA GLU A 57 -1.31 10.90 -8.13
C GLU A 57 -1.07 11.81 -6.91
N GLY A 58 0.19 12.17 -6.66
CA GLY A 58 0.58 13.00 -5.52
C GLY A 58 1.08 12.21 -4.31
N ALA A 59 1.46 12.95 -3.26
CA ALA A 59 2.01 12.36 -2.04
C ALA A 59 0.91 11.71 -1.20
N ASP A 60 1.23 10.54 -0.64
CA ASP A 60 0.43 9.95 0.41
C ASP A 60 0.50 10.86 1.66
N PRO A 61 -0.62 11.35 2.18
CA PRO A 61 -0.63 12.18 3.38
C PRO A 61 0.00 11.47 4.60
N ASN A 62 0.00 10.14 4.62
CA ASN A 62 0.61 9.35 5.70
C ASN A 62 2.09 9.03 5.44
N ALA A 63 2.62 9.25 4.23
CA ALA A 63 4.03 9.03 3.93
C ALA A 63 4.96 10.08 4.56
N GLN A 64 4.43 11.20 5.08
CA GLN A 64 5.23 12.20 5.80
C GLN A 64 5.81 11.67 7.12
N GLU A 65 5.29 10.59 7.70
CA GLU A 65 5.91 9.96 8.88
C GLU A 65 7.11 9.07 8.55
N LEU A 66 7.20 8.55 7.32
CA LEU A 66 8.30 7.66 6.88
C LEU A 66 9.53 8.42 6.36
N SER A 67 9.39 9.67 5.91
CA SER A 67 10.52 10.50 5.48
C SER A 67 11.31 11.11 6.65
N GLY A 68 10.84 10.99 7.90
CA GLY A 68 11.57 11.43 9.10
C GLY A 68 12.70 10.47 9.57
N LEU A 69 12.85 9.30 8.94
CA LEU A 69 13.88 8.30 9.28
C LEU A 69 15.07 8.31 8.29
N GLY A 70 15.18 9.32 7.43
CA GLY A 70 16.20 9.41 6.37
C GLY A 70 17.46 10.23 6.69
N ASP A 71 17.47 11.04 7.76
CA ASP A 71 18.60 11.96 8.06
C ASP A 71 19.28 11.65 9.41
N ALA A 72 19.67 10.39 9.62
CA ALA A 72 20.51 10.00 10.75
C ALA A 72 21.76 9.22 10.28
N GLY A 73 22.75 9.95 9.77
CA GLY A 73 24.12 9.46 9.55
C GLY A 73 24.80 10.16 8.38
N GLY A 74 25.92 10.90 8.51
CA GLY A 74 26.89 10.90 9.59
C GLY A 74 27.90 12.06 9.46
N PRO A 75 29.03 12.01 10.19
CA PRO A 75 29.81 13.16 10.60
C PRO A 75 30.79 13.65 9.52
N SER A 76 31.16 14.92 9.61
CA SER A 76 32.43 15.45 9.13
C SER A 76 32.92 16.53 10.09
#